data_AF-A0A0S1XVP9-F1
#
_entry.id   AF-A0A0S1XVP9-F1
#
_cell.length_a   1.000
_cell.length_b   1.000
_cell.length_c   1.000
_cell.angle_alpha   90.00
_cell.angle_beta   90.00
_cell.angle_gamma   90.00
#
_symmetry.space_group_name_H-M   'P 1'
#
loop_
_entity.id
_entity.type
_entity.pdbx_description
1 polymer ?
#
loop_
_entity_poly.entity_id
_entity_poly.type
_entity_poly.pdbx_seq_one_letter_code
_entity_poly.pdbx_strand_id
1 'polypeptide(L)'
;MPSYRYTATDALGKTVRGLIDADTARGARNQLRARGLLPLTAEPAAGGSGSAQSARGLFGPKLNDNDLAWLTRQLSSLLAAGLPLDAALSAAQDQAERKHVAEVLSGVRADVRAGHRFAEALAARPRDFPEIYRALVTAGEESGELATVMDKLAVYIEDRNALRSKILTAFIYPCVVGCVSVVIVIFLLGYVVPQVVSAFTQTHQQLPFLTRAMLALSDYVRQWGWLTGLVIAALVFMWRRTLRLPAARLAWHARVLRLPLAGRFVMGVNVARFASTLAILTGSGVPLLRALDAARQTLGNDRLRGAVDDATARVREGASLASSLQVQRVFPSLLVHLTASGEKTGTLPGMLDRASSTLARELERRAMAMTALLEPAMILVMGGFVLMIVLAVMMPIMEINQMVR
;
A
#
# COMPACT_ATOMS: atom_id res chain seq x y z
N MET A 1 29.04 -25.29 -4.81
CA MET A 1 30.52 -25.32 -4.90
C MET A 1 31.00 -23.89 -5.15
N PRO A 2 32.02 -23.40 -4.43
CA PRO A 2 32.51 -22.04 -4.62
C PRO A 2 33.25 -21.90 -5.95
N SER A 3 32.91 -20.86 -6.70
CA SER A 3 33.55 -20.54 -7.98
C SER A 3 34.65 -19.49 -7.77
N TYR A 4 35.79 -19.65 -8.42
CA TYR A 4 36.92 -18.73 -8.36
C TYR A 4 37.13 -18.09 -9.73
N ARG A 5 37.23 -16.75 -9.76
CA ARG A 5 37.61 -16.03 -10.97
C ARG A 5 39.13 -16.01 -11.03
N TYR A 6 39.67 -16.50 -12.14
CA TYR A 6 41.11 -16.52 -12.34
C TYR A 6 41.53 -15.69 -13.54
N THR A 7 42.69 -15.05 -13.41
CA THR A 7 43.49 -14.58 -14.54
C THR A 7 44.77 -15.40 -14.51
N ALA A 8 45.01 -16.18 -15.57
CA ALA A 8 46.20 -17.00 -15.70
C ALA A 8 46.87 -16.75 -17.06
N THR A 9 48.16 -17.04 -17.16
CA THR A 9 48.93 -16.88 -18.38
C THR A 9 49.28 -18.26 -18.94
N ASP A 10 49.09 -18.44 -20.24
CA ASP A 10 49.51 -19.62 -20.98
C ASP A 10 51.03 -19.60 -21.23
N ALA A 11 51.64 -20.74 -21.60
CA ALA A 11 53.07 -20.88 -21.87
C ALA A 11 53.60 -19.92 -22.96
N LEU A 12 52.71 -19.40 -23.82
CA LEU A 12 52.98 -18.41 -24.86
C LEU A 12 52.79 -16.95 -24.41
N GLY A 13 52.58 -16.69 -23.11
CA GLY A 13 52.46 -15.34 -22.57
C GLY A 13 51.07 -14.69 -22.73
N LYS A 14 50.08 -15.41 -23.28
CA LYS A 14 48.72 -14.89 -23.47
C LYS A 14 47.90 -15.03 -22.18
N THR A 15 47.33 -13.93 -21.70
CA THR A 15 46.46 -13.92 -20.52
C THR A 15 45.07 -14.46 -20.83
N VAL A 16 44.64 -15.48 -20.10
CA VAL A 16 43.32 -16.12 -20.17
C VAL A 16 42.57 -15.86 -18.88
N ARG A 17 41.32 -15.40 -19.01
CA ARG A 17 40.42 -15.12 -17.87
C ARG A 17 39.24 -16.08 -17.91
N GLY A 18 38.87 -16.64 -16.76
CA GLY A 18 37.78 -17.61 -16.66
C GLY A 18 37.28 -17.82 -15.24
N LEU A 19 36.30 -18.71 -15.10
CA LEU A 19 35.77 -19.20 -13.83
C LEU A 19 36.19 -20.67 -13.66
N ILE A 20 36.60 -21.04 -12.44
CA ILE A 20 36.92 -22.42 -12.09
C ILE A 20 36.29 -22.77 -10.75
N ASP A 21 35.62 -23.92 -10.69
CA ASP A 21 35.01 -24.42 -9.46
C ASP A 21 36.03 -25.21 -8.66
N ALA A 22 36.28 -24.78 -7.42
CA ALA A 22 37.21 -25.47 -6.52
C ALA A 22 36.85 -25.20 -5.06
N ASP A 23 37.03 -26.18 -4.18
CA ASP A 23 36.64 -26.04 -2.79
C ASP A 23 37.52 -25.07 -1.99
N THR A 24 38.75 -24.80 -2.46
CA THR A 24 39.68 -23.85 -1.84
C THR A 24 40.46 -23.06 -2.90
N ALA A 25 40.91 -21.84 -2.55
CA ALA A 25 41.78 -21.03 -3.41
C ALA A 25 43.10 -21.76 -3.80
N ARG A 26 43.61 -22.63 -2.91
CA ARG A 26 44.76 -23.51 -3.22
C ARG A 26 44.38 -24.58 -4.23
N GLY A 27 43.19 -25.18 -4.10
CA GLY A 27 42.63 -26.13 -5.07
C GLY A 27 42.45 -25.52 -6.46
N ALA A 28 41.92 -24.30 -6.55
CA ALA A 28 41.77 -23.58 -7.82
C ALA A 28 43.12 -23.36 -8.52
N ARG A 29 44.15 -22.93 -7.79
CA ARG A 29 45.51 -22.73 -8.34
C ARG A 29 46.16 -24.04 -8.81
N ASN A 30 45.94 -25.13 -8.08
CA ASN A 30 46.48 -26.43 -8.46
C ASN A 30 45.80 -26.99 -9.71
N GLN A 31 44.47 -26.84 -9.85
CA GLN A 31 43.77 -27.22 -11.08
C GLN A 31 44.19 -26.38 -12.29
N LEU A 32 44.46 -25.08 -12.10
CA LEU A 32 44.97 -24.22 -13.18
C LEU A 32 46.38 -24.64 -13.64
N ARG A 33 47.26 -24.97 -12.69
CA ARG A 33 48.60 -25.51 -13.00
C ARG A 33 48.53 -26.86 -13.72
N ALA A 34 47.62 -27.74 -13.31
CA ALA A 34 47.41 -29.02 -13.99
C ALA A 34 46.94 -28.86 -15.45
N ARG A 35 46.35 -27.71 -15.80
CA ARG A 35 45.97 -27.34 -17.18
C ARG A 35 47.07 -26.57 -17.92
N GLY A 36 48.28 -26.46 -17.37
CA GLY A 36 49.40 -25.73 -17.98
C GLY A 36 49.31 -24.20 -17.86
N LEU A 37 48.35 -23.68 -17.10
CA LEU A 37 48.13 -22.24 -16.93
C LEU A 37 48.80 -21.74 -15.64
N LEU A 38 49.59 -20.67 -15.72
CA LEU A 38 50.24 -20.02 -14.57
C LEU A 38 49.30 -18.96 -13.96
N PRO A 39 48.74 -19.16 -12.76
CA PRO A 39 47.78 -18.24 -12.17
C PRO A 39 48.47 -16.96 -11.66
N LEU A 40 48.06 -15.79 -12.16
CA LEU A 40 48.50 -14.47 -11.69
C LEU A 40 47.67 -14.01 -10.49
N THR A 41 46.35 -14.15 -10.60
CA THR A 41 45.39 -13.86 -9.53
C THR A 41 44.27 -14.88 -9.55
N ALA A 42 43.92 -15.39 -8.37
CA ALA A 42 42.78 -16.28 -8.16
C ALA A 42 42.00 -15.71 -6.99
N GLU A 43 40.96 -14.93 -7.30
CA GLU A 43 40.07 -14.32 -6.33
C GLU A 43 38.77 -15.13 -6.28
N PRO A 44 38.17 -15.31 -5.10
CA PRO A 44 36.84 -15.91 -5.02
C PRO A 44 35.90 -15.08 -5.88
N ALA A 45 35.29 -15.69 -6.89
CA ALA A 45 34.23 -15.02 -7.61
C ALA A 45 33.11 -14.84 -6.60
N ALA A 46 32.68 -13.60 -6.36
CA ALA A 46 31.53 -13.31 -5.52
C ALA A 46 30.29 -13.95 -6.18
N GLY A 47 30.05 -15.20 -5.83
CA GLY A 47 29.19 -16.12 -6.58
C GLY A 47 29.29 -17.54 -6.04
N GLY A 48 28.79 -17.76 -4.82
CA GLY A 48 28.43 -19.10 -4.37
C GLY A 48 28.53 -19.35 -2.86
N SER A 49 27.36 -19.34 -2.20
CA SER A 49 27.03 -19.88 -0.87
C SER A 49 27.41 -19.07 0.38
N GLY A 50 26.36 -18.60 1.08
CA GLY A 50 26.37 -18.37 2.53
C GLY A 50 26.81 -16.99 3.02
N SER A 51 26.00 -15.95 2.82
CA SER A 51 25.80 -14.79 3.74
C SER A 51 25.40 -13.48 3.05
N ALA A 52 25.74 -13.27 1.77
CA ALA A 52 25.49 -11.99 1.09
C ALA A 52 24.07 -11.83 0.49
N GLN A 53 23.28 -12.90 0.39
CA GLN A 53 21.92 -12.86 -0.14
C GLN A 53 20.88 -12.37 0.90
N SER A 54 21.22 -12.43 2.20
CA SER A 54 20.39 -11.90 3.29
C SER A 54 20.34 -10.37 3.29
N ALA A 55 21.42 -9.69 2.90
CA ALA A 55 21.48 -8.23 2.91
C ALA A 55 20.72 -7.57 1.74
N ARG A 56 20.59 -8.25 0.59
CA ARG A 56 19.75 -7.76 -0.53
C ARG A 56 18.25 -8.09 -0.36
N GLY A 57 17.89 -9.09 0.45
CA GLY A 57 16.48 -9.41 0.73
C GLY A 57 15.75 -8.39 1.61
N LEU A 58 16.49 -7.59 2.40
CA LEU A 58 15.94 -6.53 3.25
C LEU A 58 15.79 -5.17 2.53
N PHE A 59 16.48 -4.95 1.41
CA PHE A 59 16.43 -3.69 0.65
C PHE A 59 16.09 -3.84 -0.84
N GLY A 60 15.80 -5.06 -1.31
CA GLY A 60 15.29 -5.28 -2.65
C GLY A 60 13.92 -4.63 -2.88
N PRO A 61 13.58 -4.29 -4.14
CA PRO A 61 12.22 -3.90 -4.48
C PRO A 61 11.25 -5.00 -4.02
N LYS A 62 10.07 -4.58 -3.53
CA LYS A 62 8.98 -5.48 -3.16
C LYS A 62 8.03 -5.59 -4.36
N LEU A 63 7.41 -6.75 -4.56
CA LEU A 63 6.28 -6.90 -5.49
C LEU A 63 5.17 -5.87 -5.17
N ASN A 64 4.89 -4.98 -6.13
CA ASN A 64 3.80 -4.02 -5.99
C ASN A 64 2.45 -4.75 -6.11
N ASP A 65 1.38 -4.13 -5.60
CA ASP A 65 0.03 -4.70 -5.61
C ASP A 65 -0.42 -5.11 -7.04
N ASN A 66 -0.01 -4.37 -8.09
CA ASN A 66 -0.33 -4.69 -9.49
C ASN A 66 0.47 -5.89 -10.02
N ASP A 67 1.75 -5.99 -9.65
CA ASP A 67 2.61 -7.08 -10.10
C ASP A 67 2.17 -8.40 -9.46
N LEU A 68 1.77 -8.34 -8.18
CA LEU A 68 1.17 -9.46 -7.48
C LEU A 68 -0.15 -9.88 -8.14
N ALA A 69 -1.02 -8.92 -8.53
CA ALA A 69 -2.26 -9.23 -9.24
C ALA A 69 -2.00 -9.95 -10.56
N TRP A 70 -1.10 -9.41 -11.38
CA TRP A 70 -0.72 -10.01 -12.66
C TRP A 70 -0.16 -11.42 -12.48
N LEU A 71 0.79 -11.60 -11.56
CA LEU A 71 1.41 -12.90 -11.27
C LEU A 71 0.35 -13.93 -10.83
N THR A 72 -0.56 -13.53 -9.94
CA THR A 72 -1.60 -14.42 -9.42
C THR A 72 -2.57 -14.82 -10.51
N ARG A 73 -3.02 -13.86 -11.32
CA ARG A 73 -3.92 -14.11 -12.46
C ARG A 73 -3.27 -15.04 -13.47
N GLN A 74 -1.99 -14.81 -13.80
CA GLN A 74 -1.26 -15.64 -14.75
C GLN A 74 -1.12 -17.08 -14.25
N LEU A 75 -0.71 -17.27 -12.99
CA LEU A 75 -0.64 -18.61 -12.39
C LEU A 75 -2.01 -19.28 -12.32
N SER A 76 -3.05 -18.53 -11.95
CA SER A 76 -4.43 -19.04 -11.93
C SER A 76 -4.87 -19.56 -13.30
N SER A 77 -4.65 -18.78 -14.37
CA SER A 77 -5.05 -19.17 -15.72
C SER A 77 -4.28 -20.39 -16.22
N LEU A 78 -2.97 -20.45 -15.98
CA LEU A 78 -2.14 -21.58 -16.39
C LEU A 78 -2.47 -22.86 -15.60
N LEU A 79 -2.71 -22.76 -14.30
CA LEU A 79 -3.11 -23.90 -13.47
C LEU A 79 -4.53 -24.37 -13.82
N ALA A 80 -5.45 -23.46 -14.12
CA ALA A 80 -6.80 -23.80 -14.60
C ALA A 80 -6.79 -24.49 -15.97
N ALA A 81 -5.80 -24.19 -16.83
CA ALA A 81 -5.55 -24.90 -18.08
C ALA A 81 -4.89 -26.27 -17.88
N GLY A 82 -4.66 -26.70 -16.63
CA GLY A 82 -4.11 -28.01 -16.30
C GLY A 82 -2.58 -28.11 -16.42
N LEU A 83 -1.86 -26.99 -16.56
CA LEU A 83 -0.41 -27.03 -16.59
C LEU A 83 0.14 -27.43 -15.20
N PRO A 84 1.18 -28.28 -15.13
CA PRO A 84 1.91 -28.53 -13.90
C PRO A 84 2.49 -27.23 -13.32
N LEU A 85 2.58 -27.13 -12.00
CA LEU A 85 3.05 -25.92 -11.30
C LEU A 85 4.42 -25.43 -11.78
N ASP A 86 5.39 -26.33 -12.03
CA ASP A 86 6.71 -25.96 -12.55
C ASP A 86 6.62 -25.30 -13.94
N ALA A 87 5.78 -25.85 -14.82
CA ALA A 87 5.56 -25.30 -16.16
C ALA A 87 4.84 -23.95 -16.09
N ALA A 88 3.83 -23.83 -15.21
CA ALA A 88 3.12 -22.57 -14.97
C ALA A 88 4.08 -21.47 -14.44
N LEU A 89 4.96 -21.82 -13.48
CA LEU A 89 5.97 -20.91 -12.95
C LEU A 89 7.00 -20.51 -14.02
N SER A 90 7.42 -21.43 -14.88
CA SER A 90 8.32 -21.11 -16.01
C SER A 90 7.66 -20.15 -17.00
N ALA A 91 6.43 -20.44 -17.42
CA ALA A 91 5.71 -19.60 -18.37
C ALA A 91 5.42 -18.20 -17.79
N ALA A 92 5.09 -18.10 -16.50
CA ALA A 92 4.93 -16.82 -15.83
C ALA A 92 6.26 -16.06 -15.69
N GLN A 93 7.37 -16.77 -15.49
CA GLN A 93 8.71 -16.18 -15.44
C GLN A 93 9.12 -15.60 -16.80
N ASP A 94 8.86 -16.33 -17.88
CA ASP A 94 9.21 -15.91 -19.25
C ASP A 94 8.37 -14.71 -19.73
N GLN A 95 7.15 -14.56 -19.21
CA GLN A 95 6.26 -13.44 -19.51
C GLN A 95 6.46 -12.23 -18.59
N ALA A 96 7.34 -12.33 -17.58
CA ALA A 96 7.53 -11.25 -16.63
C ALA A 96 8.30 -10.07 -17.27
N GLU A 97 7.63 -8.95 -17.49
CA GLU A 97 8.26 -7.73 -18.03
C GLU A 97 9.29 -7.12 -17.07
N ARG A 98 9.06 -7.25 -15.76
CA ARG A 98 9.92 -6.68 -14.72
C ARG A 98 10.92 -7.70 -14.22
N LYS A 99 12.22 -7.34 -14.29
CA LYS A 99 13.32 -8.19 -13.82
C LYS A 99 13.15 -8.72 -12.39
N HIS A 100 12.68 -7.87 -11.48
CA HIS A 100 12.43 -8.29 -10.09
C HIS A 100 11.35 -9.38 -9.97
N VAL A 101 10.29 -9.33 -10.78
CA VAL A 101 9.22 -10.34 -10.78
C VAL A 101 9.78 -11.68 -11.28
N ALA A 102 10.59 -11.66 -12.34
CA ALA A 102 11.28 -12.84 -12.84
C ALA A 102 12.25 -13.43 -11.81
N GLU A 103 12.99 -12.60 -11.06
CA GLU A 103 13.88 -13.03 -9.98
C GLU A 103 13.09 -13.73 -8.85
N VAL A 104 11.95 -13.16 -8.42
CA VAL A 104 11.10 -13.79 -7.40
C VAL A 104 10.55 -15.12 -7.88
N LEU A 105 10.02 -15.18 -9.10
CA LEU A 105 9.49 -16.41 -9.70
C LEU A 105 10.57 -17.48 -9.87
N SER A 106 11.79 -17.10 -10.29
CA SER A 106 12.90 -18.04 -10.41
C SER A 106 13.29 -18.66 -9.06
N GLY A 107 13.25 -17.87 -7.99
CA GLY A 107 13.51 -18.35 -6.64
C GLY A 107 12.42 -19.31 -6.17
N VAL A 108 11.14 -18.96 -6.35
CA VAL A 108 10.01 -19.82 -5.98
C VAL A 108 10.05 -21.14 -6.75
N ARG A 109 10.32 -21.08 -8.06
CA ARG A 109 10.46 -22.26 -8.92
C ARG A 109 11.64 -23.15 -8.50
N ALA A 110 12.78 -22.57 -8.12
CA ALA A 110 13.92 -23.34 -7.63
C ALA A 110 13.56 -24.12 -6.35
N ASP A 111 12.82 -23.52 -5.42
CA ASP A 111 12.40 -24.17 -4.19
C ASP A 111 11.38 -25.29 -4.47
N VAL A 112 10.42 -25.07 -5.38
CA VAL A 112 9.45 -26.10 -5.81
C VAL A 112 10.18 -27.27 -6.51
N ARG A 113 11.17 -26.99 -7.36
CA ARG A 113 12.01 -28.03 -8.00
C ARG A 113 12.87 -28.78 -7.00
N ALA A 114 13.27 -28.15 -5.91
CA ALA A 114 13.97 -28.79 -4.80
C ALA A 114 13.06 -29.68 -3.94
N GLY A 115 11.75 -29.71 -4.21
CA GLY A 115 10.77 -30.54 -3.52
C GLY A 115 10.04 -29.85 -2.37
N HIS A 116 10.25 -28.54 -2.16
CA HIS A 116 9.46 -27.78 -1.20
C HIS A 116 8.02 -27.59 -1.69
N ARG A 117 7.08 -27.52 -0.74
CA ARG A 117 5.70 -27.13 -1.04
C ARG A 117 5.67 -25.70 -1.58
N PHE A 118 4.74 -25.39 -2.47
CA PHE A 118 4.59 -24.04 -3.03
C PHE A 118 4.34 -23.02 -1.92
N ALA A 119 3.50 -23.34 -0.93
CA ALA A 119 3.26 -22.49 0.23
C ALA A 119 4.54 -22.18 1.02
N GLU A 120 5.44 -23.15 1.17
CA GLU A 120 6.73 -22.97 1.86
C GLU A 120 7.69 -22.08 1.05
N ALA A 121 7.75 -22.30 -0.26
CA ALA A 121 8.52 -21.45 -1.18
C ALA A 121 8.06 -19.98 -1.13
N LEU A 122 6.75 -19.75 -1.03
CA LEU A 122 6.20 -18.42 -0.84
C LEU A 122 6.45 -17.87 0.57
N ALA A 123 6.44 -18.73 1.59
CA ALA A 123 6.71 -18.36 2.98
C ALA A 123 8.16 -17.91 3.22
N ALA A 124 9.11 -18.39 2.43
CA ALA A 124 10.48 -17.88 2.41
C ALA A 124 10.58 -16.41 1.96
N ARG A 125 9.52 -15.87 1.34
CA ARG A 125 9.44 -14.50 0.78
C ARG A 125 8.23 -13.73 1.36
N PRO A 126 8.15 -13.55 2.69
CA PRO A 126 6.96 -12.98 3.35
C PRO A 126 6.71 -11.50 3.04
N ARG A 127 7.71 -10.80 2.47
CA ARG A 127 7.57 -9.40 2.05
C ARG A 127 6.70 -9.26 0.81
N ASP A 128 6.83 -10.22 -0.10
CA ASP A 128 6.20 -10.25 -1.41
C ASP A 128 4.84 -10.93 -1.37
N PHE A 129 4.72 -12.01 -0.58
CA PHE A 129 3.51 -12.79 -0.43
C PHE A 129 2.89 -12.59 0.96
N PRO A 130 1.78 -11.81 1.07
CA PRO A 130 1.08 -11.59 2.33
C PRO A 130 0.61 -12.90 2.99
N GLU A 131 0.34 -12.89 4.30
CA GLU A 131 -0.09 -14.11 4.98
C GLU A 131 -1.38 -14.72 4.43
N ILE A 132 -2.39 -13.90 4.10
CA ILE A 132 -3.61 -14.37 3.43
C ILE A 132 -3.30 -15.16 2.15
N TYR A 133 -2.32 -14.68 1.36
CA TYR A 133 -1.89 -15.34 0.13
C TYR A 133 -1.35 -16.73 0.45
N ARG A 134 -0.43 -16.81 1.41
CA ARG A 134 0.23 -18.07 1.82
C ARG A 134 -0.76 -19.04 2.46
N ALA A 135 -1.68 -18.56 3.30
CA ALA A 135 -2.71 -19.37 3.96
C ALA A 135 -3.67 -20.00 2.93
N LEU A 136 -4.08 -19.23 1.92
CA LEU A 136 -4.91 -19.75 0.84
C LEU A 136 -4.15 -20.77 -0.01
N VAL A 137 -2.92 -20.46 -0.43
CA VAL A 137 -2.09 -21.42 -1.16
C VAL A 137 -1.93 -22.73 -0.38
N THR A 138 -1.64 -22.65 0.92
CA THR A 138 -1.50 -23.83 1.78
C THR A 138 -2.77 -24.68 1.75
N ALA A 139 -3.95 -24.05 1.89
CA ALA A 139 -5.23 -24.73 1.85
C ALA A 139 -5.48 -25.40 0.48
N GLY A 140 -5.15 -24.71 -0.61
CA GLY A 140 -5.29 -25.23 -1.97
C GLY A 140 -4.32 -26.35 -2.30
N GLU A 141 -3.11 -26.34 -1.74
CA GLU A 141 -2.17 -27.46 -1.85
C GLU A 141 -2.62 -28.68 -1.04
N GLU A 142 -3.12 -28.47 0.19
CA GLU A 142 -3.63 -29.54 1.05
C GLU A 142 -4.91 -30.19 0.48
N SER A 143 -5.77 -29.40 -0.16
CA SER A 143 -7.00 -29.89 -0.79
C SER A 143 -6.81 -30.40 -2.22
N GLY A 144 -5.65 -30.14 -2.84
CA GLY A 144 -5.41 -30.41 -4.26
C GLY A 144 -6.14 -29.47 -5.23
N GLU A 145 -6.85 -28.46 -4.73
CA GLU A 145 -7.61 -27.49 -5.55
C GLU A 145 -6.85 -26.17 -5.76
N LEU A 146 -5.54 -26.25 -6.01
CA LEU A 146 -4.69 -25.07 -6.16
C LEU A 146 -5.19 -24.11 -7.25
N ALA A 147 -5.70 -24.62 -8.37
CA ALA A 147 -6.23 -23.81 -9.46
C ALA A 147 -7.43 -22.94 -9.01
N THR A 148 -8.40 -23.54 -8.32
CA THR A 148 -9.59 -22.85 -7.77
C THR A 148 -9.20 -21.78 -6.75
N VAL A 149 -8.24 -22.10 -5.87
CA VAL A 149 -7.80 -21.16 -4.84
C VAL A 149 -6.99 -20.00 -5.44
N MET A 150 -6.17 -20.26 -6.46
CA MET A 150 -5.47 -19.21 -7.21
C MET A 150 -6.44 -18.27 -7.94
N ASP A 151 -7.56 -18.78 -8.46
CA ASP A 151 -8.58 -17.93 -9.09
C ASP A 151 -9.27 -17.02 -8.06
N LYS A 152 -9.72 -17.59 -6.93
CA LYS A 152 -10.29 -16.80 -5.82
C LYS A 152 -9.31 -15.72 -5.34
N LEU A 153 -8.02 -16.04 -5.28
CA LEU A 153 -6.98 -15.11 -4.88
C LEU A 153 -6.72 -14.03 -5.93
N ALA A 154 -6.74 -14.38 -7.22
CA ALA A 154 -6.61 -13.42 -8.31
C ALA A 154 -7.76 -12.41 -8.29
N VAL A 155 -9.01 -12.89 -8.21
CA VAL A 155 -10.20 -12.04 -8.09
C VAL A 155 -10.12 -11.13 -6.86
N TYR A 156 -9.71 -11.66 -5.71
CA TYR A 156 -9.55 -10.86 -4.49
C TYR A 156 -8.54 -9.71 -4.65
N ILE A 157 -7.37 -9.98 -5.24
CA ILE A 157 -6.33 -8.96 -5.44
C ILE A 157 -6.78 -7.94 -6.48
N GLU A 158 -7.44 -8.39 -7.55
CA GLU A 158 -8.00 -7.53 -8.60
C GLU A 158 -9.08 -6.60 -8.06
N ASP A 159 -10.06 -7.11 -7.31
CA ASP A 159 -11.12 -6.30 -6.69
C ASP A 159 -10.54 -5.27 -5.72
N ARG A 160 -9.53 -5.67 -4.93
CA ARG A 160 -8.81 -4.75 -4.04
C ARG A 160 -8.11 -3.65 -4.82
N ASN A 161 -7.44 -3.99 -5.92
CA ASN A 161 -6.73 -3.03 -6.76
C ASN A 161 -7.70 -2.12 -7.51
N ALA A 162 -8.81 -2.66 -8.02
CA ALA A 162 -9.87 -1.90 -8.67
C ALA A 162 -10.51 -0.90 -7.72
N LEU A 163 -10.87 -1.33 -6.50
CA LEU A 163 -11.40 -0.43 -5.46
C LEU A 163 -10.40 0.66 -5.09
N ARG A 164 -9.13 0.30 -4.89
CA ARG A 164 -8.06 1.25 -4.58
C ARG A 164 -7.87 2.25 -5.72
N SER A 165 -7.84 1.78 -6.96
CA SER A 165 -7.67 2.60 -8.16
C SER A 165 -8.84 3.55 -8.35
N LYS A 166 -10.09 3.06 -8.25
CA LYS A 166 -11.30 3.90 -8.29
C LYS A 166 -11.24 5.02 -7.25
N ILE A 167 -10.89 4.69 -6.00
CA ILE A 167 -10.74 5.69 -4.95
C ILE A 167 -9.63 6.68 -5.32
N LEU A 168 -8.43 6.22 -5.66
CA LEU A 168 -7.32 7.12 -5.97
C LEU A 168 -7.66 8.05 -7.14
N THR A 169 -8.18 7.53 -8.23
CA THR A 169 -8.54 8.30 -9.43
C THR A 169 -9.64 9.32 -9.14
N ALA A 170 -10.64 8.99 -8.32
CA ALA A 170 -11.68 9.93 -7.93
C ALA A 170 -11.14 11.13 -7.11
N PHE A 171 -10.04 10.96 -6.38
CA PHE A 171 -9.39 12.03 -5.61
C PHE A 171 -8.31 12.80 -6.40
N ILE A 172 -7.89 12.34 -7.59
CA ILE A 172 -6.88 13.06 -8.39
C ILE A 172 -7.39 14.45 -8.77
N TYR A 173 -8.60 14.55 -9.33
CA TYR A 173 -9.13 15.82 -9.80
C TYR A 173 -9.26 16.87 -8.68
N PRO A 174 -9.88 16.57 -7.51
CA PRO A 174 -9.93 17.53 -6.41
C PRO A 174 -8.56 17.93 -5.86
N CYS A 175 -7.58 17.02 -5.84
CA CYS A 175 -6.21 17.33 -5.43
C CYS A 175 -5.52 18.28 -6.41
N VAL A 176 -5.68 18.07 -7.72
CA VAL A 176 -5.10 18.93 -8.76
C VAL A 176 -5.72 20.33 -8.68
N VAL A 177 -7.06 20.43 -8.68
CA VAL A 177 -7.75 21.71 -8.56
C VAL A 177 -7.40 22.41 -7.25
N GLY A 178 -7.45 21.71 -6.12
CA GLY A 178 -7.08 22.27 -4.82
C GLY A 178 -5.64 22.78 -4.76
N CYS A 179 -4.69 22.06 -5.36
CA CYS A 179 -3.30 22.51 -5.45
C CYS A 179 -3.19 23.80 -6.28
N VAL A 180 -3.80 23.83 -7.47
CA VAL A 180 -3.82 25.02 -8.34
C VAL A 180 -4.50 26.20 -7.66
N SER A 181 -5.64 25.98 -6.99
CA SER A 181 -6.34 27.02 -6.23
C SER A 181 -5.46 27.61 -5.13
N VAL A 182 -4.76 26.78 -4.34
CA VAL A 182 -3.84 27.27 -3.30
C VAL A 182 -2.69 28.08 -3.90
N VAL A 183 -2.11 27.62 -5.02
CA VAL A 183 -1.06 28.37 -5.73
C VAL A 183 -1.57 29.73 -6.20
N ILE A 184 -2.76 29.79 -6.81
CA ILE A 184 -3.37 31.04 -7.27
C ILE A 184 -3.62 31.99 -6.09
N VAL A 185 -4.18 31.49 -4.98
CA VAL A 185 -4.44 32.31 -3.79
C VAL A 185 -3.15 32.88 -3.21
N ILE A 186 -2.09 32.06 -3.09
CA ILE A 186 -0.77 32.52 -2.62
C ILE A 186 -0.20 33.57 -3.57
N PHE A 187 -0.32 33.37 -4.88
CA PHE A 187 0.16 34.34 -5.88
C PHE A 187 -0.60 35.67 -5.81
N LEU A 188 -1.94 35.63 -5.74
CA LEU A 188 -2.75 36.84 -5.64
C LEU A 188 -2.47 37.60 -4.35
N LEU A 189 -2.40 36.91 -3.21
CA LEU A 189 -2.09 37.54 -1.93
C LEU A 189 -0.65 38.04 -1.87
N GLY A 190 0.32 37.26 -2.34
CA GLY A 190 1.74 37.57 -2.21
C GLY A 190 2.25 38.64 -3.17
N TYR A 191 1.63 38.78 -4.35
CA TYR A 191 2.10 39.68 -5.40
C TYR A 191 1.06 40.73 -5.81
N VAL A 192 -0.16 40.32 -6.16
CA VAL A 192 -1.16 41.21 -6.76
C VAL A 192 -1.72 42.21 -5.75
N VAL A 193 -2.16 41.74 -4.58
CA VAL A 193 -2.76 42.60 -3.54
C VAL A 193 -1.80 43.70 -3.08
N PRO A 194 -0.51 43.41 -2.74
CA PRO A 194 0.44 44.45 -2.37
C PRO A 194 0.71 45.46 -3.48
N GLN A 195 0.79 45.01 -4.74
CA GLN A 195 1.06 45.90 -5.87
C GLN A 195 -0.06 46.92 -6.05
N VAL A 196 -1.32 46.47 -6.00
CA VAL A 196 -2.49 47.34 -6.04
C VAL A 196 -2.47 48.33 -4.87
N VAL A 197 -2.30 47.84 -3.63
CA VAL A 197 -2.33 48.71 -2.44
C VAL A 197 -1.19 49.72 -2.43
N SER A 198 0.01 49.34 -2.89
CA SER A 198 1.16 50.26 -2.93
C SER A 198 0.87 51.50 -3.78
N ALA A 199 0.06 51.38 -4.84
CA ALA A 199 -0.41 52.51 -5.63
C ALA A 199 -1.39 53.44 -4.85
N PHE A 200 -2.10 52.93 -3.84
CA PHE A 200 -3.02 53.71 -3.00
C PHE A 200 -2.37 54.33 -1.76
N THR A 201 -1.28 53.75 -1.24
CA THR A 201 -0.60 54.26 -0.04
C THR A 201 0.02 55.65 -0.21
N GLN A 202 0.24 56.10 -1.45
CA GLN A 202 0.73 57.45 -1.76
C GLN A 202 -0.31 58.55 -1.47
N THR A 203 -1.59 58.19 -1.36
CA THR A 203 -2.71 59.15 -1.20
C THR A 203 -3.05 59.42 0.28
N HIS A 204 -2.31 58.86 1.25
CA HIS A 204 -2.51 59.04 2.71
C HIS A 204 -3.94 58.76 3.25
N GLN A 205 -4.80 58.09 2.48
CA GLN A 205 -6.16 57.74 2.90
C GLN A 205 -6.19 56.44 3.71
N GLN A 206 -7.18 56.32 4.60
CA GLN A 206 -7.39 55.12 5.41
C GLN A 206 -7.97 54.00 4.53
N LEU A 207 -7.21 52.92 4.35
CA LEU A 207 -7.67 51.75 3.61
C LEU A 207 -8.90 51.11 4.29
N PRO A 208 -9.88 50.57 3.54
CA PRO A 208 -10.99 49.81 4.10
C PRO A 208 -10.54 48.62 4.96
N PHE A 209 -11.38 48.19 5.92
CA PHE A 209 -11.07 47.08 6.83
C PHE A 209 -10.70 45.80 6.09
N LEU A 210 -11.44 45.48 5.01
CA LEU A 210 -11.23 44.27 4.21
C LEU A 210 -9.86 44.27 3.51
N THR A 211 -9.43 45.42 2.99
CA THR A 211 -8.09 45.61 2.39
C THR A 211 -6.99 45.52 3.44
N ARG A 212 -7.18 46.08 4.65
CA ARG A 212 -6.24 45.95 5.78
C ARG A 212 -6.07 44.50 6.25
N ALA A 213 -7.17 43.75 6.36
CA ALA A 213 -7.13 42.34 6.74
C ALA A 213 -6.40 41.48 5.69
N MET A 214 -6.60 41.76 4.40
CA MET A 214 -5.89 41.07 3.31
C MET A 214 -4.40 41.39 3.29
N LEU A 215 -4.00 42.63 3.58
CA LEU A 215 -2.59 43.00 3.71
C LEU A 215 -1.92 42.29 4.88
N ALA A 216 -2.57 42.26 6.06
CA ALA A 216 -2.04 41.53 7.21
C ALA A 216 -1.87 40.02 6.91
N LEU A 217 -2.82 39.42 6.17
CA LEU A 217 -2.71 38.03 5.74
C LEU A 217 -1.61 37.84 4.69
N SER A 218 -1.46 38.76 3.74
CA SER A 218 -0.40 38.78 2.74
C SER A 218 0.99 38.87 3.39
N ASP A 219 1.18 39.81 4.31
CA ASP A 219 2.42 40.01 5.05
C ASP A 219 2.76 38.77 5.90
N TYR A 220 1.74 38.15 6.54
CA TYR A 220 1.93 36.88 7.24
C TYR A 220 2.40 35.77 6.30
N VAL A 221 1.76 35.59 5.16
CA VAL A 221 2.15 34.56 4.17
C VAL A 221 3.55 34.84 3.62
N ARG A 222 3.91 36.10 3.35
CA ARG A 222 5.21 36.48 2.79
C ARG A 222 6.35 36.33 3.79
N GLN A 223 6.13 36.73 5.04
CA GLN A 223 7.17 36.76 6.08
C GLN A 223 7.27 35.45 6.87
N TRP A 224 6.12 34.81 7.17
CA TRP A 224 6.01 33.61 8.02
C TRP A 224 5.57 32.36 7.25
N GLY A 225 5.27 32.46 5.95
CA GLY A 225 4.84 31.31 5.12
C GLY A 225 5.83 30.15 5.10
N TRP A 226 7.13 30.44 5.01
CA TRP A 226 8.16 29.39 5.07
C TRP A 226 8.26 28.76 6.47
N LEU A 227 8.13 29.56 7.53
CA LEU A 227 8.19 29.08 8.91
C LEU A 227 6.97 28.22 9.24
N THR A 228 5.77 28.63 8.82
CA THR A 228 4.54 27.85 8.99
C THR A 228 4.61 26.52 8.25
N GLY A 229 5.13 26.49 7.01
CA GLY A 229 5.41 25.24 6.30
C GLY A 229 6.37 24.32 7.06
N LEU A 230 7.44 24.88 7.64
CA LEU A 230 8.41 24.14 8.43
C LEU A 230 7.81 23.60 9.75
N VAL A 231 6.99 24.40 10.44
CA VAL A 231 6.27 23.97 11.65
C VAL A 231 5.28 22.85 11.33
N ILE A 232 4.53 22.95 10.23
CA ILE A 232 3.62 21.87 9.79
C ILE A 232 4.43 20.59 9.49
N ALA A 233 5.55 20.71 8.77
CA ALA A 233 6.42 19.57 8.48
C ALA A 233 6.98 18.93 9.77
N ALA A 234 7.40 19.75 10.74
CA ALA A 234 7.87 19.28 12.04
C ALA A 234 6.76 18.60 12.84
N LEU A 235 5.55 19.15 12.88
CA LEU A 235 4.38 18.55 13.51
C LEU A 235 4.03 17.20 12.88
N VAL A 236 4.01 17.11 11.55
CA VAL A 236 3.77 15.85 10.82
C VAL A 236 4.87 14.84 11.12
N PHE A 237 6.13 15.26 11.20
CA PHE A 237 7.25 14.39 11.53
C PHE A 237 7.16 13.86 12.97
N MET A 238 6.90 14.75 13.94
CA MET A 238 6.68 14.37 15.34
C MET A 238 5.49 13.43 15.48
N TRP A 239 4.39 13.73 14.81
CA TRP A 239 3.20 12.90 14.75
C TRP A 239 3.49 11.50 14.17
N ARG A 240 4.24 11.41 13.07
CA ARG A 240 4.67 10.13 12.51
C ARG A 240 5.60 9.37 13.45
N ARG A 241 6.44 10.08 14.21
CA ARG A 241 7.35 9.47 15.18
C ARG A 241 6.59 8.94 16.40
N THR A 242 5.61 9.68 16.92
CA THR A 242 4.77 9.20 18.04
C THR A 242 3.93 8.00 17.63
N LEU A 243 3.45 7.93 16.40
CA LEU A 243 2.74 6.76 15.86
C LEU A 243 3.61 5.50 15.70
N ARG A 244 4.93 5.58 15.89
CA ARG A 244 5.79 4.38 15.98
C ARG A 244 5.63 3.66 17.32
N LEU A 245 5.16 4.36 18.37
CA LEU A 245 4.91 3.77 19.69
C LEU A 245 3.60 2.96 19.64
N PRO A 246 3.59 1.66 20.05
CA PRO A 246 2.41 0.80 19.95
C PRO A 246 1.18 1.37 20.67
N ALA A 247 1.37 1.89 21.89
CA ALA A 247 0.29 2.45 22.70
C ALA A 247 -0.30 3.73 22.07
N ALA A 248 0.54 4.62 21.55
CA ALA A 248 0.08 5.84 20.87
C ALA A 248 -0.64 5.51 19.56
N ARG A 249 -0.15 4.51 18.81
CA ARG A 249 -0.79 4.01 17.59
C ARG A 249 -2.16 3.40 17.87
N LEU A 250 -2.31 2.60 18.93
CA LEU A 250 -3.59 2.05 19.35
C LEU A 250 -4.57 3.13 19.78
N ALA A 251 -4.12 4.10 20.59
CA ALA A 251 -4.95 5.22 21.02
C ALA A 251 -5.40 6.07 19.82
N TRP A 252 -4.52 6.33 18.87
CA TRP A 252 -4.85 7.01 17.62
C TRP A 252 -5.89 6.23 16.81
N HIS A 253 -5.63 4.94 16.56
CA HIS A 253 -6.55 4.07 15.82
C HIS A 253 -7.95 4.04 16.45
N ALA A 254 -8.03 4.02 17.78
CA ALA A 254 -9.29 4.11 18.51
C ALA A 254 -9.96 5.47 18.38
N ARG A 255 -9.21 6.58 18.40
CA ARG A 255 -9.76 7.94 18.18
C ARG A 255 -10.30 8.11 16.76
N VAL A 256 -9.57 7.62 15.75
CA VAL A 256 -10.01 7.69 14.34
C VAL A 256 -11.36 6.98 14.16
N LEU A 257 -11.55 5.83 14.78
CA LEU A 257 -12.83 5.09 14.76
C LEU A 257 -14.01 5.87 15.37
N ARG A 258 -13.76 6.85 16.25
CA ARG A 258 -14.81 7.69 16.87
C ARG A 258 -15.26 8.86 16.00
N LEU A 259 -14.53 9.20 14.94
CA LEU A 259 -14.89 10.31 14.05
C LEU A 259 -16.10 9.91 13.17
N PRO A 260 -17.15 10.74 13.08
CA PRO A 260 -18.43 10.37 12.47
C PRO A 260 -18.35 10.05 10.96
N LEU A 261 -17.40 10.65 10.24
CA LEU A 261 -17.15 10.42 8.82
C LEU A 261 -15.98 9.47 8.59
N ALA A 262 -14.78 9.87 9.04
CA ALA A 262 -13.55 9.11 8.85
C ALA A 262 -13.59 7.73 9.54
N GLY A 263 -14.17 7.65 10.74
CA GLY A 263 -14.26 6.40 11.49
C GLY A 263 -15.12 5.35 10.78
N ARG A 264 -16.25 5.75 10.21
CA ARG A 264 -17.12 4.86 9.41
C ARG A 264 -16.43 4.36 8.15
N PHE A 265 -15.66 5.22 7.47
CA PHE A 265 -14.90 4.84 6.28
C PHE A 265 -13.78 3.85 6.62
N VAL A 266 -12.94 4.19 7.61
CA VAL A 266 -11.83 3.33 8.06
C VAL A 266 -12.35 1.98 8.55
N MET A 267 -13.42 1.99 9.35
CA MET A 267 -14.08 0.78 9.81
C MET A 267 -14.56 -0.07 8.63
N GLY A 268 -15.30 0.52 7.69
CA GLY A 268 -15.83 -0.24 6.57
C GLY A 268 -14.76 -0.84 5.66
N VAL A 269 -13.62 -0.16 5.43
CA VAL A 269 -12.50 -0.72 4.63
C VAL A 269 -11.96 -1.98 5.32
N ASN A 270 -11.70 -1.86 6.62
CA ASN A 270 -11.09 -2.94 7.40
C ASN A 270 -12.05 -4.12 7.54
N VAL A 271 -13.31 -3.86 7.84
CA VAL A 271 -14.34 -4.89 8.02
C VAL A 271 -14.69 -5.59 6.71
N ALA A 272 -14.78 -4.86 5.58
CA ALA A 272 -15.01 -5.49 4.28
C ALA A 272 -13.86 -6.45 3.90
N ARG A 273 -12.61 -6.04 4.12
CA ARG A 273 -11.43 -6.91 3.89
C ARG A 273 -11.41 -8.11 4.82
N PHE A 274 -11.72 -7.91 6.10
CA PHE A 274 -11.81 -9.00 7.08
C PHE A 274 -12.88 -10.03 6.66
N ALA A 275 -14.09 -9.57 6.34
CA ALA A 275 -15.19 -10.43 5.91
C ALA A 275 -14.87 -11.19 4.62
N SER A 276 -14.29 -10.51 3.61
CA SER A 276 -13.88 -11.14 2.36
C SER A 276 -12.80 -12.21 2.58
N THR A 277 -11.80 -11.89 3.40
CA THR A 277 -10.72 -12.83 3.72
C THR A 277 -11.26 -14.06 4.44
N LEU A 278 -12.12 -13.85 5.43
CA LEU A 278 -12.73 -14.93 6.18
C LEU A 278 -13.66 -15.77 5.28
N ALA A 279 -14.41 -15.16 4.37
CA ALA A 279 -15.24 -15.84 3.39
C ALA A 279 -14.43 -16.76 2.48
N ILE A 280 -13.32 -16.25 1.91
CA ILE A 280 -12.47 -17.02 0.99
C ILE A 280 -11.79 -18.18 1.74
N LEU A 281 -11.22 -17.93 2.91
CA LEU A 281 -10.53 -18.97 3.68
C LEU A 281 -11.49 -20.07 4.13
N THR A 282 -12.62 -19.71 4.74
CA THR A 282 -13.63 -20.68 5.18
C THR A 282 -14.29 -21.41 4.01
N GLY A 283 -14.52 -20.72 2.90
CA GLY A 283 -15.03 -21.30 1.65
C GLY A 283 -14.02 -22.14 0.87
N SER A 284 -12.75 -22.16 1.29
CA SER A 284 -11.71 -23.06 0.78
C SER A 284 -11.34 -24.14 1.80
N GLY A 285 -12.20 -24.37 2.80
CA GLY A 285 -12.03 -25.46 3.78
C GLY A 285 -11.04 -25.18 4.91
N VAL A 286 -10.50 -23.95 5.02
CA VAL A 286 -9.60 -23.61 6.13
C VAL A 286 -10.37 -23.61 7.45
N PRO A 287 -9.88 -24.29 8.52
CA PRO A 287 -10.52 -24.29 9.83
C PRO A 287 -10.76 -22.87 10.35
N LEU A 288 -11.94 -22.60 10.92
CA LEU A 288 -12.39 -21.26 11.29
C LEU A 288 -11.38 -20.48 12.15
N LEU A 289 -10.77 -21.12 13.15
CA LEU A 289 -9.78 -20.46 14.02
C LEU A 289 -8.55 -20.01 13.23
N ARG A 290 -8.02 -20.86 12.34
CA ARG A 290 -6.91 -20.47 11.44
C ARG A 290 -7.34 -19.38 10.46
N ALA A 291 -8.56 -19.45 9.96
CA ALA A 291 -9.12 -18.44 9.07
C ALA A 291 -9.26 -17.07 9.76
N LEU A 292 -9.68 -17.04 11.02
CA LEU A 292 -9.74 -15.83 11.84
C LEU A 292 -8.35 -15.23 12.08
N ASP A 293 -7.36 -16.06 12.42
CA ASP A 293 -5.99 -15.61 12.64
C ASP A 293 -5.37 -14.98 11.38
N ALA A 294 -5.59 -15.58 10.20
CA ALA A 294 -5.14 -15.04 8.93
C ALA A 294 -5.94 -13.78 8.51
N ALA A 295 -7.26 -13.79 8.67
CA ALA A 295 -8.11 -12.64 8.34
C ALA A 295 -7.79 -11.41 9.20
N ARG A 296 -7.44 -11.63 10.47
CA ARG A 296 -7.01 -10.59 11.41
C ARG A 296 -5.80 -9.79 10.90
N GLN A 297 -4.89 -10.41 10.17
CA GLN A 297 -3.69 -9.73 9.66
C GLN A 297 -3.99 -8.71 8.57
N THR A 298 -5.13 -8.86 7.89
CA THR A 298 -5.58 -7.92 6.85
C THR A 298 -6.14 -6.62 7.43
N LEU A 299 -6.45 -6.60 8.73
CA LEU A 299 -6.87 -5.41 9.46
C LEU A 299 -5.68 -4.47 9.65
N GLY A 300 -5.75 -3.28 9.07
CA GLY A 300 -4.76 -2.21 9.27
C GLY A 300 -4.96 -1.43 10.57
N ASN A 301 -6.14 -1.51 11.18
CA ASN A 301 -6.45 -0.84 12.44
C ASN A 301 -6.24 -1.79 13.63
N ASP A 302 -5.29 -1.45 14.52
CA ASP A 302 -4.95 -2.27 15.70
C ASP A 302 -6.11 -2.45 16.68
N ARG A 303 -7.04 -1.48 16.81
CA ARG A 303 -8.21 -1.64 17.69
C ARG A 303 -9.16 -2.70 17.16
N LEU A 304 -9.36 -2.77 15.85
CA LEU A 304 -10.12 -3.84 15.20
C LEU A 304 -9.38 -5.16 15.30
N ARG A 305 -8.05 -5.16 15.17
CA ARG A 305 -7.22 -6.36 15.33
C ARG A 305 -7.41 -6.98 16.72
N GLY A 306 -7.30 -6.18 17.78
CA GLY A 306 -7.55 -6.63 19.15
C GLY A 306 -8.99 -7.10 19.37
N ALA A 307 -9.98 -6.46 18.74
CA ALA A 307 -11.37 -6.93 18.81
C ALA A 307 -11.56 -8.31 18.15
N VAL A 308 -10.82 -8.61 17.08
CA VAL A 308 -10.79 -9.95 16.48
C VAL A 308 -10.03 -10.94 17.36
N ASP A 309 -8.89 -10.56 17.95
CA ASP A 309 -8.14 -11.42 18.89
C ASP A 309 -9.06 -11.89 20.04
N ASP A 310 -9.78 -10.96 20.66
CA ASP A 310 -10.75 -11.27 21.73
C ASP A 310 -11.92 -12.12 21.24
N ALA A 311 -12.40 -11.90 20.01
CA ALA A 311 -13.46 -12.71 19.41
C ALA A 311 -12.98 -14.14 19.10
N THR A 312 -11.76 -14.30 18.59
CA THR A 312 -11.14 -15.61 18.32
C THR A 312 -10.95 -16.41 19.62
N ALA A 313 -10.55 -15.76 20.72
CA ALA A 313 -10.44 -16.41 22.02
C ALA A 313 -11.78 -17.00 22.48
N ARG A 314 -12.87 -16.24 22.36
CA ARG A 314 -14.22 -16.70 22.72
C ARG A 314 -14.73 -17.82 21.82
N VAL A 315 -14.44 -17.77 20.52
CA VAL A 315 -14.78 -18.85 19.59
C VAL A 315 -14.01 -20.13 19.94
N ARG A 316 -12.75 -19.99 20.39
CA ARG A 316 -11.96 -21.12 20.90
C ARG A 316 -12.55 -21.71 22.19
N GLU A 317 -13.20 -20.89 23.01
CA GLU A 317 -13.97 -21.30 24.19
C GLU A 317 -15.36 -21.89 23.86
N GLY A 318 -15.75 -21.92 22.58
CA GLY A 318 -17.01 -22.51 22.10
C GLY A 318 -18.17 -21.53 21.92
N ALA A 319 -17.94 -20.22 22.09
CA ALA A 319 -18.95 -19.22 21.76
C ALA A 319 -19.16 -19.12 20.24
N SER A 320 -20.38 -18.78 19.82
CA SER A 320 -20.66 -18.54 18.40
C SER A 320 -19.86 -17.36 17.85
N LEU A 321 -19.49 -17.41 16.57
CA LEU A 321 -18.73 -16.33 15.94
C LEU A 321 -19.52 -15.02 15.95
N ALA A 322 -20.83 -15.10 15.65
CA ALA A 322 -21.68 -13.93 15.62
C ALA A 322 -21.77 -13.24 16.99
N SER A 323 -21.97 -14.01 18.07
CA SER A 323 -22.02 -13.45 19.42
C SER A 323 -20.67 -12.85 19.84
N SER A 324 -19.57 -13.52 19.50
CA SER A 324 -18.20 -13.08 19.79
C SER A 324 -17.87 -11.74 19.12
N LEU A 325 -18.30 -11.54 17.87
CA LEU A 325 -18.17 -10.26 17.17
C LEU A 325 -19.12 -9.20 17.74
N GLN A 326 -20.34 -9.58 18.14
CA GLN A 326 -21.34 -8.66 18.67
C GLN A 326 -20.90 -8.00 19.99
N VAL A 327 -20.26 -8.76 20.89
CA VAL A 327 -19.83 -8.22 22.19
C VAL A 327 -18.79 -7.11 22.04
N GLN A 328 -18.00 -7.11 20.97
CA GLN A 328 -16.97 -6.10 20.73
C GLN A 328 -17.56 -4.71 20.44
N ARG A 329 -18.81 -4.62 19.95
CA ARG A 329 -19.50 -3.35 19.60
C ARG A 329 -18.74 -2.44 18.61
N VAL A 330 -17.73 -2.95 17.90
CA VAL A 330 -16.98 -2.22 16.87
C VAL A 330 -17.42 -2.62 15.46
N PHE A 331 -17.99 -3.82 15.29
CA PHE A 331 -18.38 -4.32 13.98
C PHE A 331 -19.76 -3.79 13.55
N PRO A 332 -19.95 -3.47 12.26
CA PRO A 332 -21.26 -3.15 11.70
C PRO A 332 -22.28 -4.25 11.96
N SER A 333 -23.52 -3.86 12.25
CA SER A 333 -24.62 -4.79 12.49
C SER A 333 -24.85 -5.74 11.30
N LEU A 334 -24.67 -5.27 10.07
CA LEU A 334 -24.78 -6.08 8.86
C LEU A 334 -23.87 -7.32 8.89
N LEU A 335 -22.61 -7.15 9.30
CA LEU A 335 -21.67 -8.28 9.39
C LEU A 335 -22.13 -9.28 10.44
N VAL A 336 -22.53 -8.80 11.63
CA VAL A 336 -22.97 -9.65 12.73
C VAL A 336 -24.22 -10.46 12.35
N HIS A 337 -25.21 -9.84 11.71
CA HIS A 337 -26.45 -10.51 11.29
C HIS A 337 -26.20 -11.56 10.19
N LEU A 338 -25.40 -11.24 9.17
CA LEU A 338 -25.08 -12.20 8.12
C LEU A 338 -24.23 -13.36 8.65
N THR A 339 -23.31 -13.08 9.57
CA THR A 339 -22.53 -14.12 10.28
C THR A 339 -23.46 -15.03 11.08
N ALA A 340 -24.39 -14.46 11.85
CA ALA A 340 -25.36 -15.24 12.64
C ALA A 340 -26.25 -16.13 11.76
N SER A 341 -26.71 -15.59 10.62
CA SER A 341 -27.51 -16.35 9.65
C SER A 341 -26.69 -17.46 9.00
N GLY A 342 -25.45 -17.17 8.60
CA GLY A 342 -24.55 -18.13 7.97
C GLY A 342 -24.12 -19.25 8.92
N GLU A 343 -23.87 -18.94 10.18
CA GLU A 343 -23.55 -19.91 11.23
C GLU A 343 -24.73 -20.85 11.51
N LYS A 344 -25.96 -20.33 11.58
CA LYS A 344 -27.18 -21.16 11.78
C LYS A 344 -27.53 -22.04 10.59
N THR A 345 -27.25 -21.59 9.38
CA THR A 345 -27.61 -22.29 8.13
C THR A 345 -26.46 -23.13 7.56
N GLY A 346 -25.28 -23.11 8.18
CA GLY A 346 -24.08 -23.76 7.65
C GLY A 346 -23.49 -23.09 6.40
N THR A 347 -24.01 -21.92 6.00
CA THR A 347 -23.59 -21.19 4.78
C THR A 347 -22.70 -19.98 5.09
N LEU A 348 -21.91 -20.07 6.16
CA LEU A 348 -21.06 -18.98 6.66
C LEU A 348 -20.17 -18.33 5.56
N PRO A 349 -19.46 -19.09 4.70
CA PRO A 349 -18.64 -18.48 3.64
C PRO A 349 -19.44 -17.58 2.70
N GLY A 350 -20.61 -18.04 2.23
CA GLY A 350 -21.46 -17.27 1.31
C GLY A 350 -22.07 -16.03 1.95
N MET A 351 -22.43 -16.10 3.24
CA MET A 351 -22.96 -14.94 3.97
C MET A 351 -21.87 -13.90 4.26
N LEU A 352 -20.64 -14.33 4.55
CA LEU A 352 -19.50 -13.44 4.72
C LEU A 352 -19.12 -12.75 3.39
N ASP A 353 -19.18 -13.46 2.27
CA ASP A 353 -18.95 -12.88 0.94
C ASP A 353 -20.00 -11.82 0.57
N ARG A 354 -21.28 -12.12 0.88
CA ARG A 354 -22.37 -11.14 0.74
C ARG A 354 -22.19 -9.92 1.64
N ALA A 355 -21.67 -10.13 2.86
CA ALA A 355 -21.34 -9.04 3.78
C ALA A 355 -20.21 -8.17 3.22
N SER A 356 -19.11 -8.77 2.76
CA SER A 356 -17.97 -8.03 2.20
C SER A 356 -18.34 -7.26 0.95
N SER A 357 -19.05 -7.88 -0.01
CA SER A 357 -19.44 -7.21 -1.25
C SER A 357 -20.40 -6.04 -0.98
N THR A 358 -21.32 -6.18 -0.02
CA THR A 358 -22.24 -5.11 0.36
C THR A 358 -21.51 -3.96 1.06
N LEU A 359 -20.59 -4.25 1.98
CA LEU A 359 -19.76 -3.24 2.63
C LEU A 359 -18.83 -2.54 1.64
N ALA A 360 -18.25 -3.26 0.69
CA ALA A 360 -17.38 -2.71 -0.35
C ALA A 360 -18.14 -1.74 -1.28
N ARG A 361 -19.33 -2.15 -1.78
CA ARG A 361 -20.21 -1.29 -2.58
C ARG A 361 -20.63 -0.03 -1.83
N GLU A 362 -20.95 -0.17 -0.54
CA GLU A 362 -21.30 0.98 0.29
C GLU A 362 -20.13 1.96 0.46
N LEU A 363 -18.91 1.43 0.57
CA LEU A 363 -17.70 2.24 0.64
C LEU A 363 -17.42 2.98 -0.66
N GLU A 364 -17.54 2.30 -1.79
CA GLU A 364 -17.39 2.89 -3.11
C GLU A 364 -18.39 4.04 -3.30
N ARG A 365 -19.68 3.82 -3.00
CA ARG A 365 -20.71 4.87 -3.09
C ARG A 365 -20.40 6.07 -2.21
N ARG A 366 -19.96 5.86 -0.97
CA ARG A 366 -19.58 6.95 -0.06
C ARG A 366 -18.36 7.71 -0.55
N ALA A 367 -17.34 7.01 -1.05
CA ALA A 367 -16.16 7.66 -1.63
C ALA A 367 -16.55 8.57 -2.80
N MET A 368 -17.37 8.06 -3.73
CA MET A 368 -17.83 8.81 -4.90
C MET A 368 -18.71 10.00 -4.52
N ALA A 369 -19.60 9.85 -3.52
CA ALA A 369 -20.41 10.95 -3.02
C ALA A 369 -19.56 12.04 -2.35
N MET A 370 -18.55 11.65 -1.56
CA MET A 370 -17.63 12.60 -0.95
C MET A 370 -16.83 13.38 -1.99
N THR A 371 -16.34 12.72 -3.05
CA THR A 371 -15.60 13.39 -4.12
C THR A 371 -16.50 14.32 -4.93
N ALA A 372 -17.74 13.91 -5.22
CA ALA A 372 -18.71 14.73 -5.95
C ALA A 372 -19.10 16.01 -5.18
N LEU A 373 -19.18 15.95 -3.84
CA LEU A 373 -19.45 17.14 -3.01
C LEU A 373 -18.22 18.06 -2.88
N LEU A 374 -17.01 17.50 -2.99
CA LEU A 374 -15.78 18.25 -2.82
C LEU A 374 -15.56 19.24 -3.98
N GLU A 375 -16.01 18.91 -5.19
CA GLU A 375 -15.87 19.76 -6.37
C GLU A 375 -16.65 21.10 -6.26
N PRO A 376 -17.98 21.12 -6.04
CA PRO A 376 -18.71 22.37 -5.84
C PRO A 376 -18.21 23.16 -4.64
N ALA A 377 -17.85 22.47 -3.55
CA ALA A 377 -17.29 23.12 -2.36
C ALA A 377 -15.96 23.82 -2.69
N MET A 378 -15.07 23.18 -3.46
CA MET A 378 -13.81 23.78 -3.88
C MET A 378 -14.02 25.00 -4.77
N ILE A 379 -14.94 24.93 -5.73
CA ILE A 379 -15.28 26.07 -6.60
C ILE A 379 -15.85 27.22 -5.78
N LEU A 380 -16.75 26.95 -4.83
CA LEU A 380 -17.33 27.97 -3.96
C LEU A 380 -16.26 28.63 -3.08
N VAL A 381 -15.36 27.85 -2.49
CA VAL A 381 -14.26 28.35 -1.67
C VAL A 381 -13.31 29.20 -2.52
N MET A 382 -12.90 28.70 -3.69
CA MET A 382 -12.02 29.43 -4.61
C MET A 382 -12.67 30.73 -5.11
N GLY A 383 -13.92 30.65 -5.56
CA GLY A 383 -14.70 31.81 -5.99
C GLY A 383 -14.86 32.84 -4.85
N GLY A 384 -15.09 32.37 -3.63
CA GLY A 384 -15.11 33.21 -2.43
C GLY A 384 -13.80 33.95 -2.18
N PHE A 385 -12.65 33.25 -2.29
CA PHE A 385 -11.34 33.89 -2.19
C PHE A 385 -11.11 34.93 -3.29
N VAL A 386 -11.42 34.59 -4.55
CA VAL A 386 -11.26 35.51 -5.69
C VAL A 386 -12.16 36.73 -5.52
N LEU A 387 -13.44 36.55 -5.20
CA LEU A 387 -14.39 37.65 -4.97
C LEU A 387 -13.91 38.56 -3.83
N MET A 388 -13.46 37.98 -2.72
CA MET A 388 -12.92 38.74 -1.58
C MET A 388 -11.71 39.58 -2.00
N ILE A 389 -10.81 39.04 -2.81
CA ILE A 389 -9.63 39.77 -3.32
C ILE A 389 -10.06 40.90 -4.26
N VAL A 390 -10.98 40.63 -5.20
CA VAL A 390 -11.50 41.65 -6.12
C VAL A 390 -12.15 42.79 -5.35
N LEU A 391 -13.00 42.48 -4.35
CA LEU A 391 -13.60 43.49 -3.48
C LEU A 391 -12.55 44.30 -2.70
N ALA A 392 -11.52 43.64 -2.16
CA ALA A 392 -10.44 44.30 -1.44
C ALA A 392 -9.67 45.32 -2.30
N VAL A 393 -9.56 45.03 -3.61
CA VAL A 393 -8.89 45.86 -4.61
C VAL A 393 -9.81 46.98 -5.13
N MET A 394 -11.08 46.68 -5.39
CA MET A 394 -12.03 47.64 -5.98
C MET A 394 -12.61 48.63 -4.98
N MET A 395 -12.77 48.24 -3.71
CA MET A 395 -13.37 49.11 -2.70
C MET A 395 -12.62 50.43 -2.50
N PRO A 396 -11.27 50.47 -2.39
CA PRO A 396 -10.52 51.74 -2.38
C PRO A 396 -10.75 52.61 -3.63
N ILE A 397 -10.90 52.00 -4.81
CA ILE A 397 -11.17 52.72 -6.07
C ILE A 397 -12.54 53.41 -6.02
N MET A 398 -13.55 52.72 -5.49
CA MET A 398 -14.91 53.26 -5.39
C MET A 398 -15.00 54.41 -4.38
N GLU A 399 -14.32 54.32 -3.24
CA GLU A 399 -14.32 55.39 -2.22
C GLU A 399 -13.70 56.68 -2.74
N ILE A 400 -12.62 56.59 -3.55
CA ILE A 400 -12.01 57.77 -4.18
C ILE A 400 -12.97 58.43 -5.16
N ASN A 401 -13.67 57.67 -6.01
CA ASN A 401 -14.59 58.22 -7.00
C ASN A 401 -15.82 58.90 -6.35
N GLN A 402 -16.23 58.47 -5.16
CA GLN A 402 -17.31 59.10 -4.40
C GLN A 402 -16.89 60.42 -3.72
N MET A 403 -15.59 60.64 -3.50
CA MET A 403 -15.04 61.88 -2.93
C MET A 403 -14.65 62.93 -3.97
N VAL A 404 -14.68 62.60 -5.28
CA VAL A 404 -14.36 63.53 -6.38
C VAL A 404 -15.61 64.26 -6.91
N ARG A 405 -16.76 64.12 -6.22
CA ARG A 405 -17.89 65.06 -6.32
C ARG A 405 -17.88 65.99 -5.11
#